data_AF-A0A957N0W6-F1
#
_entry.id   AF-A0A957N0W6-F1
#
_cell.length_a   1.000
_cell.length_b   1.000
_cell.length_c   1.000
_cell.angle_alpha   90.00
_cell.angle_beta   90.00
_cell.angle_gamma   90.00
#
_symmetry.space_group_name_H-M   'P 1'
#
loop_
_entity.id
_entity.type
_entity.pdbx_description
1 polymer ?
#
loop_
_entity_poly.entity_id
_entity_poly.type
_entity_poly.pdbx_seq_one_letter_code
_entity_poly.pdbx_strand_id
1 'polypeptide(L)'
;MRIAYFSPLPPQRTGIADYSATLLPHLAAHADVTLFVDDPAAVTPLHLPVRAIAAFTDALGERMDICIYQMGNNVRFHRQIYATALRQPGLLVLHDINLYAFHDDLFVGGGRPGGLLRELGFADGMRGVAAGLEILR
;
A
#
# COMPACT_ATOMS: atom_id res chain seq x y z
N MET A 1 13.02 18.31 1.80
CA MET A 1 11.75 17.68 1.41
C MET A 1 11.42 16.60 2.43
N ARG A 2 10.22 16.60 3.00
CA ARG A 2 9.72 15.65 4.00
C ARG A 2 8.83 14.61 3.32
N ILE A 3 9.21 13.36 3.41
CA ILE A 3 8.57 12.23 2.74
C ILE A 3 7.97 11.30 3.79
N ALA A 4 6.67 11.03 3.69
CA ALA A 4 6.07 9.86 4.33
C ALA A 4 6.12 8.68 3.37
N TYR A 5 6.92 7.66 3.71
CA TYR A 5 7.19 6.51 2.84
C TYR A 5 6.50 5.26 3.39
N PHE A 6 5.51 4.75 2.66
CA PHE A 6 4.68 3.62 3.04
C PHE A 6 5.10 2.39 2.25
N SER A 7 5.62 1.38 2.94
CA SER A 7 6.12 0.16 2.29
C SER A 7 6.16 -1.01 3.25
N PRO A 8 5.97 -2.24 2.76
CA PRO A 8 6.55 -3.41 3.41
C PRO A 8 8.06 -3.22 3.55
N LEU A 9 8.65 -3.74 4.63
CA LEU A 9 10.11 -3.67 4.87
C LEU A 9 10.63 -5.02 5.36
N PRO A 10 11.93 -5.32 5.21
CA PRO A 10 12.52 -6.51 5.79
C PRO A 10 12.20 -6.57 7.29
N PRO A 11 11.92 -7.77 7.85
CA PRO A 11 12.08 -9.11 7.30
C PRO A 11 10.85 -9.64 6.52
N GLN A 12 9.89 -8.79 6.14
CA GLN A 12 8.76 -9.24 5.33
C GLN A 12 9.26 -9.73 3.97
N ARG A 13 8.99 -11.00 3.63
CA ARG A 13 9.51 -11.66 2.43
C ARG A 13 8.74 -11.25 1.17
N THR A 14 9.02 -10.05 0.68
CA THR A 14 8.43 -9.50 -0.55
C THR A 14 9.51 -8.80 -1.36
N GLY A 15 9.40 -8.82 -2.70
CA GLY A 15 10.33 -8.06 -3.54
C GLY A 15 10.28 -6.54 -3.26
N ILE A 16 9.13 -6.03 -2.82
CA ILE A 16 8.94 -4.62 -2.45
C ILE A 16 9.73 -4.25 -1.19
N ALA A 17 9.79 -5.15 -0.20
CA ALA A 17 10.61 -4.94 0.99
C ALA A 17 12.09 -4.82 0.64
N ASP A 18 12.61 -5.73 -0.20
CA ASP A 18 14.00 -5.70 -0.66
C ASP A 18 14.30 -4.46 -1.53
N TYR A 19 13.37 -4.11 -2.42
CA TYR A 19 13.41 -2.89 -3.23
C TYR A 19 13.52 -1.64 -2.33
N SER A 20 12.63 -1.51 -1.34
CA SER A 20 12.62 -0.38 -0.42
C SER A 20 13.88 -0.31 0.43
N ALA A 21 14.37 -1.44 0.95
CA ALA A 21 15.62 -1.47 1.70
C ALA A 21 16.83 -1.01 0.86
N THR A 22 16.81 -1.27 -0.45
CA THR A 22 17.86 -0.82 -1.38
C THR A 22 17.74 0.67 -1.72
N LEU A 23 16.51 1.16 -1.92
CA LEU A 23 16.24 2.55 -2.32
C LEU A 23 16.44 3.54 -1.17
N LEU A 24 15.95 3.21 0.03
CA LEU A 24 15.81 4.15 1.14
C LEU A 24 17.11 4.84 1.57
N PRO A 25 18.29 4.18 1.64
CA PRO A 25 19.55 4.86 1.98
C PRO A 25 19.90 5.97 0.99
N HIS A 26 19.63 5.75 -0.29
CA HIS A 26 19.91 6.72 -1.36
C HIS A 26 18.89 7.86 -1.32
N LEU A 27 17.61 7.55 -1.09
CA LEU A 27 16.57 8.56 -0.96
C LEU A 27 16.81 9.47 0.25
N ALA A 28 17.22 8.90 1.38
CA ALA A 28 17.50 9.62 2.63
C ALA A 28 18.70 10.59 2.52
N ALA A 29 19.60 10.38 1.55
CA ALA A 29 20.67 11.33 1.27
C ALA A 29 20.16 12.66 0.68
N HIS A 30 18.91 12.69 0.20
CA HIS A 30 18.32 13.84 -0.50
C HIS A 30 17.05 14.38 0.16
N ALA A 31 16.49 13.68 1.15
CA ALA A 31 15.22 14.04 1.79
C ALA A 31 15.14 13.56 3.24
N ASP A 32 14.29 14.23 4.02
CA ASP A 32 13.88 13.77 5.35
C ASP A 32 12.76 12.72 5.18
N VAL A 33 13.08 11.45 5.45
CA VAL A 33 12.19 10.32 5.19
C VAL A 33 11.72 9.71 6.51
N THR A 34 10.40 9.66 6.71
CA THR A 34 9.78 8.85 7.77
C THR A 34 9.11 7.64 7.16
N LEU A 35 9.46 6.46 7.65
CA LEU A 35 8.90 5.18 7.21
C LEU A 35 7.60 4.90 7.97
N PHE A 36 6.56 4.52 7.25
CA PHE A 36 5.28 4.08 7.80
C PHE A 36 5.03 2.62 7.43
N VAL A 37 4.94 1.77 8.44
CA VAL A 37 4.76 0.32 8.31
C VAL A 37 3.64 -0.17 9.24
N ASP A 38 3.12 -1.39 9.02
CA ASP A 38 2.08 -1.95 9.90
C ASP A 38 2.57 -2.16 11.34
N ASP A 39 3.77 -2.76 11.49
CA ASP A 39 4.41 -3.01 12.79
C ASP A 39 5.86 -2.51 12.83
N PRO A 40 6.12 -1.34 13.44
CA PRO A 40 7.46 -0.77 13.57
C PRO A 40 8.43 -1.62 14.38
N ALA A 41 7.96 -2.48 15.29
CA ALA A 41 8.83 -3.32 16.10
C ALA A 41 9.34 -4.54 15.31
N ALA A 42 8.65 -4.90 14.23
CA ALA A 42 8.99 -6.05 13.40
C ALA A 42 9.97 -5.75 12.27
N VAL A 43 10.37 -4.50 12.03
CA VAL A 43 11.23 -4.16 10.88
C VAL A 43 12.72 -4.25 11.21
N THR A 44 13.52 -4.60 10.21
CA THR A 44 14.98 -4.46 10.26
C THR A 44 15.34 -2.97 10.35
N PRO A 45 16.20 -2.56 11.31
CA PRO A 45 16.57 -1.15 11.46
C PRO A 45 17.26 -0.57 10.22
N LEU A 46 16.76 0.56 9.73
CA LEU A 46 17.30 1.28 8.55
C LEU A 46 17.90 2.65 8.89
N HIS A 47 18.13 2.95 10.18
CA HIS A 47 18.58 4.28 10.66
C HIS A 47 17.69 5.45 10.22
N LEU A 48 16.41 5.17 9.97
CA LEU A 48 15.37 6.15 9.64
C LEU A 48 14.27 6.10 10.70
N PRO A 49 13.56 7.23 10.93
CA PRO A 49 12.36 7.22 11.76
C PRO A 49 11.33 6.23 11.21
N VAL A 50 10.89 5.28 12.04
CA VAL A 50 9.85 4.30 11.69
C VAL A 50 8.64 4.51 12.58
N ARG A 51 7.45 4.56 11.98
CA ARG A 51 6.18 4.76 12.68
C ARG A 51 5.13 3.79 12.16
N ALA A 52 4.13 3.51 12.99
CA ALA A 52 3.01 2.68 12.58
C ALA A 52 2.14 3.45 11.59
N ILE A 53 1.64 2.78 10.53
CA ILE A 53 0.65 3.37 9.61
C ILE A 53 -0.59 3.83 10.37
N ALA A 54 -1.01 3.07 11.40
CA ALA A 54 -2.13 3.44 12.26
C ALA A 54 -1.94 4.80 12.98
N ALA A 55 -0.69 5.26 13.15
CA ALA A 55 -0.38 6.57 13.75
C ALA A 55 -0.35 7.71 12.72
N PHE A 56 -0.60 7.42 11.44
CA PHE A 56 -0.63 8.41 10.37
C PHE A 56 -2.02 9.07 10.29
N THR A 57 -2.04 10.37 10.60
CA THR A 57 -3.24 11.21 10.58
C THR A 57 -3.20 12.19 9.40
N ASP A 58 -4.36 12.70 9.00
CA ASP A 58 -4.45 13.67 7.90
C ASP A 58 -3.64 14.94 8.20
N ALA A 59 -3.72 15.43 9.45
CA ALA A 59 -2.91 16.56 9.93
C ALA A 59 -1.39 16.30 9.91
N LEU A 60 -0.96 15.04 10.00
CA LEU A 60 0.45 14.68 9.80
C LEU A 60 0.78 14.65 8.31
N GLY A 61 -0.13 14.12 7.49
CA GLY A 61 0.01 14.09 6.05
C GLY A 61 0.08 15.48 5.42
N GLU A 62 -0.69 16.47 5.92
CA GLU A 62 -0.60 17.88 5.51
C GLU A 62 0.76 18.52 5.84
N ARG A 63 1.51 17.93 6.78
CA ARG A 63 2.88 18.33 7.11
C ARG A 63 3.91 17.60 6.28
N MET A 64 3.54 16.67 5.41
CA MET A 64 4.48 16.02 4.49
C MET A 64 4.46 16.76 3.18
N ASP A 65 5.62 16.87 2.53
CA ASP A 65 5.68 17.47 1.20
C ASP A 65 5.18 16.45 0.16
N ILE A 66 5.35 15.15 0.42
CA ILE A 66 4.77 14.07 -0.38
C ILE A 66 4.60 12.78 0.44
N CYS A 67 3.52 12.05 0.17
CA CYS A 67 3.34 10.66 0.61
C CYS A 67 3.69 9.73 -0.56
N ILE A 68 4.52 8.71 -0.33
CA ILE A 68 4.91 7.71 -1.33
C ILE A 68 4.42 6.34 -0.88
N TYR A 69 3.60 5.69 -1.71
CA TYR A 69 2.99 4.40 -1.43
C TYR A 69 3.57 3.31 -2.32
N GLN A 70 4.19 2.29 -1.72
CA GLN A 70 4.64 1.10 -2.42
C GLN A 70 3.53 0.04 -2.39
N MET A 71 2.88 -0.16 -3.53
CA MET A 71 1.67 -0.99 -3.65
C MET A 71 1.95 -2.27 -4.45
N GLY A 72 1.64 -3.41 -3.86
CA GLY A 72 1.64 -4.73 -4.50
C GLY A 72 0.31 -5.46 -4.30
N ASN A 73 0.18 -6.63 -4.91
CA ASN A 73 -1.08 -7.37 -4.99
C ASN A 73 -1.38 -8.27 -3.77
N ASN A 74 -0.57 -8.25 -2.72
CA ASN A 74 -0.75 -9.10 -1.54
C ASN A 74 -1.40 -8.32 -0.37
N VAL A 75 -2.64 -8.68 -0.01
CA VAL A 75 -3.42 -7.97 1.02
C VAL A 75 -2.70 -7.91 2.36
N ARG A 76 -1.95 -8.95 2.73
CA ARG A 76 -1.27 -9.05 4.02
C ARG A 76 -0.31 -7.89 4.26
N PHE A 77 0.32 -7.38 3.21
CA PHE A 77 1.35 -6.34 3.32
C PHE A 77 0.88 -4.96 2.88
N HIS A 78 -0.21 -4.90 2.11
CA HIS A 78 -0.63 -3.67 1.45
C HIS A 78 -2.00 -3.14 1.91
N ARG A 79 -2.72 -3.84 2.80
CA ARG A 79 -4.05 -3.42 3.25
C ARG A 79 -4.06 -2.01 3.84
N GLN A 80 -3.16 -1.71 4.78
CA GLN A 80 -3.14 -0.38 5.41
C GLN A 80 -2.56 0.69 4.47
N ILE A 81 -1.62 0.32 3.61
CA ILE A 81 -1.05 1.20 2.57
C ILE A 81 -2.15 1.63 1.60
N TYR A 82 -2.92 0.68 1.05
CA TYR A 82 -4.05 0.93 0.17
C TYR A 82 -5.09 1.86 0.81
N ALA A 83 -5.52 1.53 2.04
CA ALA A 83 -6.49 2.35 2.77
C ALA A 83 -5.98 3.79 3.01
N THR A 84 -4.68 3.95 3.25
CA THR A 84 -4.07 5.27 3.43
C THR A 84 -3.98 6.04 2.12
N ALA A 85 -3.59 5.39 1.03
CA ALA A 85 -3.48 5.99 -0.30
C ALA A 85 -4.84 6.48 -0.86
N LEU A 86 -5.94 5.79 -0.51
CA LEU A 86 -7.29 6.24 -0.86
C LEU A 86 -7.73 7.50 -0.10
N ARG A 87 -7.14 7.77 1.07
CA ARG A 87 -7.51 8.89 1.94
C ARG A 87 -6.59 10.10 1.77
N GLN A 88 -5.30 9.87 1.58
CA GLN A 88 -4.29 10.93 1.52
C GLN A 88 -3.65 11.00 0.14
N PRO A 89 -3.63 12.17 -0.53
CA PRO A 89 -2.96 12.34 -1.81
C PRO A 89 -1.46 12.04 -1.73
N GLY A 90 -0.93 11.43 -2.79
CA GLY A 90 0.49 11.15 -2.90
C GLY A 90 0.85 10.43 -4.19
N LEU A 91 2.10 9.97 -4.25
CA LEU A 91 2.64 9.17 -5.34
C LEU A 91 2.45 7.68 -5.00
N LEU A 92 1.74 6.93 -5.84
CA LEU A 92 1.65 5.48 -5.73
C LEU A 92 2.56 4.83 -6.77
N VAL A 93 3.43 3.94 -6.32
CA VAL A 93 4.26 3.08 -7.16
C VAL A 93 3.64 1.69 -7.15
N LEU A 94 3.17 1.26 -8.32
CA LEU A 94 2.51 -0.03 -8.50
C LEU A 94 3.53 -1.08 -8.95
N HIS A 95 3.75 -2.10 -8.13
CA HIS A 95 4.75 -3.17 -8.39
C HIS A 95 4.18 -4.37 -9.14
N ASP A 96 2.86 -4.44 -9.27
CA ASP A 96 2.16 -5.53 -9.94
C ASP A 96 1.34 -5.00 -11.11
N ILE A 97 1.24 -5.79 -12.19
CA ILE A 97 0.49 -5.42 -13.39
C ILE A 97 -1.02 -5.27 -13.16
N ASN A 98 -1.53 -5.86 -12.08
CA ASN A 98 -2.92 -5.71 -11.65
C ASN A 98 -3.05 -5.94 -10.13
N LEU A 99 -4.17 -5.46 -9.57
CA LEU A 99 -4.52 -5.62 -8.15
C LEU A 99 -5.68 -6.59 -7.94
N TYR A 100 -5.94 -7.49 -8.91
CA TYR A 100 -7.08 -8.40 -8.81
C TYR A 100 -6.99 -9.27 -7.54
N ALA A 101 -5.85 -9.95 -7.34
CA ALA A 101 -5.63 -10.80 -6.17
C ALA A 101 -5.74 -10.01 -4.84
N PHE A 102 -5.31 -8.74 -4.85
CA PHE A 102 -5.47 -7.86 -3.70
C PHE A 102 -6.94 -7.56 -3.41
N HIS A 103 -7.70 -7.17 -4.43
CA HIS A 103 -9.13 -6.86 -4.27
C HIS A 103 -9.96 -8.09 -3.92
N ASP A 104 -9.64 -9.25 -4.51
CA ASP A 104 -10.28 -10.52 -4.21
C ASP A 104 -10.14 -10.86 -2.71
N ASP A 105 -8.91 -10.90 -2.19
CA ASP A 105 -8.68 -11.17 -0.76
C ASP A 105 -9.28 -10.08 0.14
N LEU A 106 -9.13 -8.79 -0.24
CA LEU A 106 -9.66 -7.66 0.54
C LEU A 106 -11.19 -7.69 0.69
N PHE A 107 -11.89 -8.03 -0.39
CA PHE A 107 -13.34 -7.94 -0.47
C PHE A 107 -14.02 -9.29 -0.29
N VAL A 108 -13.62 -10.32 -1.04
CA VAL A 108 -14.21 -11.66 -0.94
C VAL A 108 -13.74 -12.35 0.33
N GLY A 109 -12.41 -12.44 0.54
CA GLY A 109 -11.83 -12.96 1.78
C GLY A 109 -12.28 -12.16 3.02
N GLY A 110 -12.55 -10.87 2.84
CA GLY A 110 -13.12 -9.98 3.86
C GLY A 110 -14.65 -10.03 4.02
N GLY A 111 -15.36 -10.96 3.38
CA GLY A 111 -16.82 -11.13 3.54
C GLY A 111 -17.69 -10.02 2.96
N ARG A 112 -17.14 -9.21 2.06
CA ARG A 112 -17.79 -8.05 1.41
C ARG A 112 -17.63 -8.10 -0.12
N PRO A 113 -18.11 -9.17 -0.78
CA PRO A 113 -17.85 -9.44 -2.20
C PRO A 113 -18.37 -8.34 -3.15
N GLY A 114 -19.37 -7.56 -2.73
CA GLY A 114 -19.84 -6.39 -3.48
C GLY A 114 -18.76 -5.33 -3.71
N GLY A 115 -17.68 -5.31 -2.92
CA GLY A 115 -16.52 -4.48 -3.19
C GLY A 115 -15.77 -4.90 -4.46
N LEU A 116 -15.53 -6.20 -4.65
CA LEU A 116 -14.88 -6.71 -5.85
C LEU A 116 -15.71 -6.40 -7.11
N LEU A 117 -17.03 -6.58 -7.04
CA LEU A 117 -17.92 -6.23 -8.15
C LEU A 117 -17.86 -4.75 -8.54
N ARG A 118 -17.72 -3.85 -7.55
CA ARG A 118 -17.55 -2.43 -7.84
C ARG A 118 -16.21 -2.14 -8.53
N GLU A 119 -15.12 -2.74 -8.07
CA GLU A 119 -13.80 -2.54 -8.70
C GLU A 119 -13.76 -3.09 -10.12
N LEU A 120 -14.30 -4.29 -10.35
CA LEU A 120 -14.39 -4.86 -11.70
C LEU A 120 -15.32 -4.04 -12.60
N GLY A 121 -16.43 -3.54 -12.05
CA GLY A 121 -17.34 -2.64 -12.77
C GLY A 121 -16.70 -1.29 -13.10
N PHE A 122 -15.83 -0.78 -12.24
CA PHE A 122 -15.05 0.43 -12.52
C PHE A 122 -14.05 0.20 -13.65
N ALA A 123 -13.35 -0.94 -13.65
CA ALA A 123 -12.33 -1.26 -14.65
C ALA A 123 -12.93 -1.56 -16.04
N ASP A 124 -13.95 -2.41 -16.11
CA ASP A 124 -14.44 -3.00 -17.37
C ASP A 124 -15.97 -2.84 -17.57
N GLY A 125 -16.62 -1.98 -16.79
CA GLY A 125 -18.06 -1.75 -16.89
C GLY A 125 -18.89 -3.01 -16.63
N MET A 126 -19.98 -3.18 -17.38
CA MET A 126 -20.88 -4.33 -17.21
C MET A 126 -20.21 -5.68 -17.51
N ARG A 127 -19.16 -5.70 -18.35
CA ARG A 127 -18.39 -6.93 -18.60
C ARG A 127 -17.63 -7.37 -17.35
N GLY A 128 -16.99 -6.41 -16.66
CA GLY A 128 -16.32 -6.68 -15.39
C GLY A 128 -17.28 -7.15 -14.31
N VAL A 129 -18.46 -6.53 -14.20
CA VAL A 129 -19.51 -6.98 -13.25
C VAL A 129 -19.97 -8.41 -13.57
N ALA A 130 -20.22 -8.72 -14.84
CA ALA A 130 -20.64 -10.07 -15.25
C ALA A 130 -19.56 -11.12 -14.93
N ALA A 131 -18.30 -10.85 -15.27
CA ALA A 131 -17.18 -11.72 -14.92
C ALA A 131 -17.04 -11.91 -13.41
N GLY A 132 -17.18 -10.83 -12.62
CA GLY A 132 -17.17 -10.91 -11.16
C GLY A 132 -18.29 -11.76 -10.59
N LEU A 133 -19.50 -11.68 -11.15
CA LEU A 133 -20.62 -12.53 -10.72
C LEU A 133 -20.41 -14.02 -11.07
N GLU A 134 -19.65 -14.33 -12.12
CA GLU A 134 -19.26 -15.71 -12.43
C GLU A 134 -18.23 -16.26 -11.44
N ILE A 135 -17.27 -15.43 -11.03
CA ILE A 135 -16.23 -15.79 -10.05
C ILE A 135 -16.81 -16.05 -8.66
N LEU A 136 -17.85 -15.31 -8.27
CA LEU A 136 -18.46 -15.38 -6.93
C LEU A 136 -19.48 -16.52 -6.75
N ARG A 137 -19.70 -17.35 -7.77
CA ARG A 137 -20.58 -18.53 -7.71
C ARG A 137 -19.87 -19.73 -7.14
#